data_AF-A0A3D1QUL7-F1
#
_entry.id   AF-A0A3D1QUL7-F1
#
_cell.length_a   1.000
_cell.length_b   1.000
_cell.length_c   1.000
_cell.angle_alpha   90.00
_cell.angle_beta   90.00
_cell.angle_gamma   90.00
#
_symmetry.space_group_name_H-M   'P 1'
#
loop_
_entity.id
_entity.type
_entity.pdbx_description
1 polymer ?
#
loop_
_entity_poly.entity_id
_entity_poly.type
_entity_poly.pdbx_seq_one_letter_code
_entity_poly.pdbx_strand_id
1 'polypeptide(L)'
;SIELESGHAFRARAQGRFVEVEVLGPDGQVLGEHLVGLCNAAAQGGKLGRQIEEVATRAQERTPVLVRSTGYPTNPKTQVVKLIGRVIDQGGRRAVVGDGDWRTMLAMEAFREREAHNPSFRDWLGQENPLSRLVGLREVLGLDRLARLPEAPEKAGGG
;
A
#
# COMPACT_ATOMS: atom_id res chain seq x y z
N SER A 1 12.66 6.17 -2.71
CA SER A 1 11.59 7.20 -2.78
C SER A 1 12.03 8.38 -1.92
N ILE A 2 11.80 9.64 -2.34
CA ILE A 2 12.28 10.82 -1.57
C ILE A 2 11.57 10.93 -0.21
N GLU A 3 10.29 10.54 -0.12
CA GLU A 3 9.49 10.63 1.12
C GLU A 3 9.75 9.49 2.13
N LEU A 4 10.64 8.55 1.82
CA LEU A 4 10.92 7.40 2.67
C LEU A 4 12.39 7.45 3.09
N GLU A 5 12.63 7.85 4.33
CA GLU A 5 13.96 7.90 4.94
C GLU A 5 14.67 6.54 4.90
N SER A 6 13.91 5.45 4.90
CA SER A 6 14.43 4.07 4.78
C SER A 6 15.01 3.72 3.41
N GLY A 7 15.03 4.64 2.44
CA GLY A 7 15.56 4.41 1.08
C GLY A 7 14.70 3.54 0.18
N HIS A 8 13.63 2.93 0.70
CA HIS A 8 12.75 2.04 -0.05
C HIS A 8 12.03 2.78 -1.19
N ALA A 9 11.65 2.03 -2.23
CA ALA A 9 10.84 2.53 -3.33
C ALA A 9 9.76 1.52 -3.71
N PHE A 10 8.78 1.96 -4.48
CA PHE A 10 7.70 1.11 -4.97
C PHE A 10 7.54 1.29 -6.47
N ARG A 11 7.39 0.18 -7.19
CA ARG A 11 7.01 0.18 -8.59
C ARG A 11 5.63 -0.44 -8.71
N ALA A 12 4.71 0.26 -9.36
CA ALA A 12 3.32 -0.18 -9.46
C ALA A 12 2.89 -0.31 -10.92
N ARG A 13 2.12 -1.35 -11.22
CA ARG A 13 1.46 -1.55 -12.51
C ARG A 13 -0.02 -1.87 -12.30
N ALA A 14 -0.89 -1.02 -12.83
CA ALA A 14 -2.32 -1.22 -12.78
C ALA A 14 -2.81 -2.12 -13.95
N GLN A 15 -3.73 -3.04 -13.65
CA GLN A 15 -4.46 -3.83 -14.63
C GLN A 15 -5.90 -4.05 -14.18
N GLY A 16 -6.84 -3.31 -14.77
CA GLY A 16 -8.24 -3.33 -14.37
C GLY A 16 -8.41 -2.89 -12.91
N ARG A 17 -9.01 -3.75 -12.08
CA ARG A 17 -9.23 -3.48 -10.64
C ARG A 17 -8.07 -3.86 -9.73
N PHE A 18 -6.93 -4.25 -10.32
CA PHE A 18 -5.77 -4.74 -9.60
C PHE A 18 -4.56 -3.85 -9.84
N VAL A 19 -3.68 -3.77 -8.85
CA VAL A 19 -2.37 -3.12 -8.96
C VAL A 19 -1.33 -4.09 -8.42
N GLU A 20 -0.39 -4.47 -9.27
CA GLU A 20 0.81 -5.19 -8.86
C GLU A 20 1.83 -4.17 -8.35
N VAL A 21 2.40 -4.43 -7.17
CA VAL A 21 3.37 -3.52 -6.54
C VAL A 21 4.61 -4.31 -6.16
N GLU A 22 5.75 -3.90 -6.69
CA GLU A 22 7.07 -4.35 -6.23
C GLU A 22 7.56 -3.41 -5.13
N VAL A 23 8.07 -3.99 -4.04
CA VAL A 23 8.78 -3.29 -2.98
C VAL A 23 10.27 -3.38 -3.26
N LEU A 24 10.90 -2.23 -3.46
CA LEU A 24 12.32 -2.12 -3.77
C LEU A 24 13.08 -1.65 -2.52
N GLY A 25 14.18 -2.34 -2.22
CA GLY A 25 15.14 -1.89 -1.21
C GLY A 25 15.95 -0.68 -1.67
N PRO A 26 16.82 -0.14 -0.79
CA PRO A 26 17.67 1.01 -1.12
C PRO A 26 18.56 0.79 -2.34
N ASP A 27 19.03 -0.44 -2.58
CA ASP A 27 19.90 -0.80 -3.70
C ASP A 27 19.11 -1.20 -4.96
N GLY A 28 17.78 -1.05 -4.93
CA GLY A 28 16.88 -1.38 -6.04
C GLY A 28 16.52 -2.86 -6.18
N GLN A 29 16.99 -3.72 -5.27
CA GLN A 29 16.60 -5.13 -5.21
C GLN A 29 15.11 -5.28 -4.84
N VAL A 30 14.42 -6.26 -5.43
CA VAL A 30 13.03 -6.57 -5.08
C VAL A 30 13.02 -7.32 -3.74
N LEU A 31 12.42 -6.69 -2.72
CA LEU A 31 12.27 -7.25 -1.38
C LEU A 31 10.95 -8.00 -1.19
N GLY A 32 9.97 -7.74 -2.06
CA GLY A 32 8.69 -8.42 -2.03
C GLY A 32 7.71 -7.84 -3.04
N GLU A 33 6.57 -8.51 -3.17
CA GLU A 33 5.51 -8.13 -4.09
C GLU A 33 4.16 -8.06 -3.37
N HIS A 34 3.28 -7.19 -3.85
CA HIS A 34 1.92 -7.06 -3.37
C HIS A 34 0.97 -7.16 -4.56
N LEU A 35 -0.16 -7.84 -4.36
CA LEU A 35 -1.30 -7.71 -5.25
C LEU A 35 -2.39 -6.92 -4.54
N VAL A 36 -2.55 -5.68 -4.96
CA VAL A 36 -3.61 -4.79 -4.48
C VAL A 36 -4.85 -5.03 -5.32
N GLY A 37 -6.01 -5.19 -4.68
CA GLY A 37 -7.27 -5.36 -5.39
C GLY A 37 -8.40 -4.52 -4.81
N LEU A 38 -9.09 -3.80 -5.68
CA LEU A 38 -10.25 -2.99 -5.31
C LEU A 38 -11.46 -3.88 -5.02
N CYS A 39 -11.97 -3.79 -3.80
CA CYS A 39 -13.06 -4.60 -3.23
C CYS A 39 -14.29 -3.74 -2.89
N ASN A 40 -14.74 -2.90 -3.83
CA ASN A 40 -15.78 -1.89 -3.61
C ASN A 40 -17.24 -2.37 -3.78
N ALA A 41 -17.48 -3.67 -3.99
CA ALA A 41 -18.85 -4.16 -4.05
C ALA A 41 -19.57 -3.96 -2.70
N ALA A 42 -20.88 -3.77 -2.78
CA ALA A 42 -21.73 -3.75 -1.60
C ALA A 42 -21.57 -5.05 -0.79
N ALA A 43 -21.63 -4.94 0.54
CA ALA A 43 -21.50 -6.10 1.42
C ALA A 43 -22.69 -7.07 1.30
N GLN A 44 -23.84 -6.60 0.82
CA GLN A 44 -25.03 -7.43 0.61
C GLN A 44 -24.93 -8.24 -0.69
N GLY A 45 -25.46 -9.46 -0.66
CA GLY A 45 -25.51 -10.33 -1.85
C GLY A 45 -24.19 -11.01 -2.23
N GLY A 46 -23.20 -11.02 -1.34
CA GLY A 46 -21.98 -11.84 -1.46
C GLY A 46 -20.92 -11.38 -2.48
N LYS A 47 -21.20 -10.34 -3.28
CA LYS A 47 -20.26 -9.81 -4.29
C LYS A 47 -18.93 -9.36 -3.70
N LEU A 48 -18.97 -8.71 -2.53
CA LEU A 48 -17.77 -8.31 -1.80
C LEU A 48 -16.92 -9.53 -1.39
N GLY A 49 -17.55 -10.59 -0.90
CA GLY A 49 -16.86 -11.83 -0.54
C GLY A 49 -16.12 -12.41 -1.74
N ARG A 50 -16.77 -12.47 -2.91
CA ARG A 50 -16.16 -12.93 -4.17
C ARG A 50 -14.96 -12.06 -4.57
N GLN A 51 -15.06 -10.74 -4.45
CA GLN A 51 -13.93 -9.85 -4.75
C GLN A 51 -12.73 -10.11 -3.84
N ILE A 52 -12.97 -10.35 -2.55
CA ILE A 52 -11.91 -10.65 -1.57
C ILE A 52 -11.26 -11.99 -1.88
N GLU A 53 -12.06 -13.03 -2.13
CA GLU A 53 -11.57 -14.37 -2.51
C GLU A 53 -10.76 -14.34 -3.80
N GLU A 54 -11.20 -13.56 -4.79
CA GLU A 54 -10.47 -13.38 -6.04
C GLU A 54 -9.12 -12.70 -5.81
N VAL A 55 -9.04 -11.68 -4.95
CA VAL A 55 -7.73 -11.06 -4.61
C VAL A 55 -6.82 -12.06 -3.91
N ALA A 56 -7.33 -12.78 -2.90
CA ALA A 56 -6.56 -13.76 -2.15
C ALA A 56 -6.04 -14.89 -3.05
N THR A 57 -6.88 -15.38 -3.97
CA THR A 57 -6.50 -16.45 -4.91
C THR A 57 -5.50 -15.96 -5.95
N ARG A 58 -5.71 -14.76 -6.49
CA ARG A 58 -4.88 -14.22 -7.56
C ARG A 58 -3.53 -13.70 -7.07
N ALA A 59 -3.41 -13.40 -5.78
CA ALA A 59 -2.16 -12.94 -5.17
C ALA A 59 -1.08 -14.03 -5.21
N GLN A 60 -1.44 -15.31 -5.18
CA GLN A 60 -0.47 -16.43 -5.14
C GLN A 60 0.55 -16.19 -4.02
N GLU A 61 1.84 -16.14 -4.34
CA GLU A 61 2.94 -15.90 -3.38
C GLU A 61 3.08 -14.41 -2.97
N ARG A 62 2.37 -13.50 -3.63
CA ARG A 62 2.40 -12.05 -3.33
C ARG A 62 1.55 -11.75 -2.12
N THR A 63 1.86 -10.67 -1.40
CA THR A 63 1.01 -10.22 -0.30
C THR A 63 -0.32 -9.67 -0.84
N PRO A 64 -1.49 -10.29 -0.51
CA PRO A 64 -2.78 -9.73 -0.91
C PRO A 64 -3.10 -8.47 -0.12
N VAL A 65 -3.54 -7.41 -0.80
CA VAL A 65 -3.94 -6.14 -0.20
C VAL A 65 -5.35 -5.77 -0.65
N LEU A 66 -6.30 -5.87 0.26
CA LEU A 66 -7.71 -5.59 0.02
C LEU A 66 -7.98 -4.10 0.18
N VAL A 67 -8.34 -3.39 -0.89
CA VAL A 67 -8.61 -1.94 -0.85
C VAL A 67 -10.10 -1.67 -1.00
N ARG A 68 -10.62 -0.76 -0.17
CA ARG A 68 -11.95 -0.18 -0.34
C ARG A 68 -11.92 1.33 -0.28
N SER A 69 -12.90 1.98 -0.92
CA SER A 69 -13.17 3.41 -0.75
C SER A 69 -14.09 3.72 0.43
N THR A 70 -14.76 2.70 0.96
CA THR A 70 -15.67 2.78 2.10
C THR A 70 -15.29 1.78 3.17
N GLY A 71 -15.70 2.05 4.40
CA GLY A 71 -15.44 1.16 5.54
C GLY A 71 -15.83 -0.29 5.28
N TYR A 72 -15.02 -1.22 5.80
CA TYR A 72 -15.37 -2.63 5.83
C TYR A 72 -16.52 -2.88 6.83
N PRO A 73 -17.37 -3.89 6.60
CA PRO A 73 -18.33 -4.34 7.60
C PRO A 73 -17.60 -4.73 8.89
N THR A 74 -18.17 -4.39 10.04
CA THR A 74 -17.56 -4.63 11.35
C THR A 74 -18.21 -5.77 12.13
N ASN A 75 -19.36 -6.27 11.68
CA ASN A 75 -20.05 -7.37 12.38
C ASN A 75 -19.25 -8.69 12.21
N PRO A 76 -18.67 -9.23 13.30
CA PRO A 76 -17.77 -10.38 13.25
C PRO A 76 -18.47 -11.69 12.83
N LYS A 77 -19.80 -11.74 12.92
CA LYS A 77 -20.57 -12.93 12.52
C LYS A 77 -20.67 -13.06 10.99
N THR A 78 -20.36 -12.01 10.23
CA THR A 78 -20.50 -12.01 8.77
C THR A 78 -19.39 -12.80 8.09
N GLN A 79 -19.72 -13.48 6.99
CA GLN A 79 -18.75 -14.24 6.19
C GLN A 79 -17.62 -13.34 5.68
N VAL A 80 -17.92 -12.09 5.31
CA VAL A 80 -16.93 -11.12 4.84
C VAL A 80 -15.87 -10.85 5.90
N VAL A 81 -16.26 -10.61 7.17
CA VAL A 81 -15.28 -10.36 8.23
C VAL A 81 -14.39 -11.57 8.48
N LYS A 82 -14.94 -12.79 8.42
CA LYS A 82 -14.15 -14.03 8.52
C LYS A 82 -13.15 -14.19 7.38
N LEU A 83 -13.56 -13.88 6.14
CA LEU A 83 -12.68 -13.92 4.97
C LEU A 83 -11.53 -12.91 5.10
N ILE A 84 -11.83 -11.69 5.52
CA ILE A 84 -10.83 -10.65 5.77
C ILE A 84 -9.86 -11.09 6.86
N GLY A 85 -10.36 -11.66 7.97
CA GLY A 85 -9.55 -12.20 9.04
C GLY A 85 -8.55 -13.24 8.52
N ARG A 86 -9.02 -14.22 7.74
CA ARG A 86 -8.15 -15.23 7.11
C ARG A 86 -7.06 -14.62 6.24
N VAL A 87 -7.40 -13.62 5.41
CA VAL A 87 -6.41 -12.93 4.57
C VAL A 87 -5.34 -12.25 5.42
N ILE A 88 -5.72 -11.61 6.53
CA ILE A 88 -4.79 -10.94 7.45
C ILE A 88 -3.92 -11.96 8.19
N ASP A 89 -4.51 -13.06 8.68
CA ASP A 89 -3.79 -14.13 9.39
C ASP A 89 -2.72 -14.78 8.49
N GLN A 90 -2.93 -14.77 7.18
CA GLN A 90 -1.98 -15.26 6.16
C GLN A 90 -0.96 -14.18 5.71
N GLY A 91 -0.86 -13.07 6.43
CA GLY A 91 0.11 -12.00 6.15
C GLY A 91 -0.40 -10.90 5.22
N GLY A 92 -1.61 -11.04 4.69
CA GLY A 92 -2.29 -10.03 3.89
C GLY A 92 -2.65 -8.76 4.66
N ARG A 93 -3.17 -7.77 3.93
CA ARG A 93 -3.57 -6.47 4.48
C ARG A 93 -4.93 -6.05 3.96
N ARG A 94 -5.56 -5.13 4.70
CA ARG A 94 -6.71 -4.37 4.23
C ARG A 94 -6.44 -2.89 4.42
N ALA A 95 -6.97 -2.07 3.53
CA ALA A 95 -6.91 -0.63 3.63
C ALA A 95 -8.23 0.00 3.21
N VAL A 96 -8.54 1.15 3.80
CA VAL A 96 -9.62 2.03 3.32
C VAL A 96 -8.99 3.31 2.81
N VAL A 97 -9.10 3.56 1.50
CA VAL A 97 -8.64 4.79 0.85
C VAL A 97 -9.87 5.63 0.55
N GLY A 98 -10.23 6.49 1.49
CA GLY A 98 -11.40 7.36 1.39
C GLY A 98 -11.18 8.56 0.49
N ASP A 99 -12.22 9.36 0.29
CA ASP A 99 -12.19 10.54 -0.59
C ASP A 99 -11.15 11.60 -0.16
N GLY A 100 -10.85 11.70 1.15
CA GLY A 100 -9.78 12.58 1.65
C GLY A 100 -8.39 12.18 1.14
N ASP A 101 -8.08 10.89 1.17
CA ASP A 101 -6.82 10.35 0.66
C ASP A 101 -6.74 10.53 -0.86
N TRP A 102 -7.84 10.23 -1.58
CA TRP A 102 -7.89 10.43 -3.04
C TRP A 102 -7.66 11.88 -3.45
N ARG A 103 -8.32 12.83 -2.79
CA ARG A 103 -8.12 14.26 -3.06
C ARG A 103 -6.69 14.68 -2.78
N THR A 104 -6.08 14.15 -1.72
CA THR A 104 -4.68 14.47 -1.39
C THR A 104 -3.72 13.90 -2.44
N MET A 105 -3.91 12.66 -2.87
CA MET A 105 -3.10 12.05 -3.93
C MET A 105 -3.22 12.81 -5.26
N LEU A 106 -4.43 13.19 -5.67
CA LEU A 106 -4.66 14.01 -6.87
C LEU A 106 -4.05 15.41 -6.75
N ALA A 107 -4.18 16.06 -5.59
CA ALA A 107 -3.57 17.37 -5.34
C ALA A 107 -2.04 17.28 -5.39
N MET A 108 -1.45 16.19 -4.88
CA MET A 108 -0.01 15.96 -4.92
C MET A 108 0.52 15.71 -6.33
N GLU A 109 -0.24 15.03 -7.18
CA GLU A 109 0.10 14.87 -8.60
C GLU A 109 0.15 16.22 -9.30
N ALA A 110 -0.91 17.03 -9.18
CA ALA A 110 -0.97 18.37 -9.76
C ALA A 110 0.10 19.33 -9.17
N PHE A 111 0.39 19.23 -7.87
CA PHE A 111 1.43 20.03 -7.22
C PHE A 111 2.82 19.65 -7.73
N ARG A 112 3.10 18.35 -7.91
CA ARG A 112 4.36 17.86 -8.48
C ARG A 112 4.57 18.35 -9.91
N GLU A 113 3.54 18.31 -10.76
CA GLU A 113 3.64 18.80 -12.14
C GLU A 113 4.03 20.29 -12.20
N ARG A 114 3.50 21.10 -11.28
CA ARG A 114 3.79 22.53 -11.20
C ARG A 114 5.17 22.84 -10.61
N GLU A 115 5.56 22.13 -9.55
CA GLU A 115 6.75 22.47 -8.75
C GLU A 115 7.97 21.59 -9.04
N ALA A 116 7.90 20.63 -9.98
CA ALA A 116 9.01 19.73 -10.29
C ALA A 116 10.33 20.45 -10.66
N HIS A 117 10.25 21.65 -11.23
CA HIS A 117 11.41 22.47 -11.60
C HIS A 117 11.94 23.33 -10.45
N ASN A 118 11.20 23.43 -9.34
CA ASN A 118 11.59 24.19 -8.17
C ASN A 118 12.66 23.38 -7.40
N PRO A 119 13.89 23.91 -7.22
CA PRO A 119 14.97 23.19 -6.54
C PRO A 119 14.60 22.76 -5.12
N SER A 120 13.77 23.54 -4.42
CA SER A 120 13.35 23.29 -3.04
C SER A 120 12.23 22.24 -2.93
N PHE A 121 11.61 21.84 -4.04
CA PHE A 121 10.49 20.90 -4.02
C PHE A 121 10.89 19.52 -3.47
N ARG A 122 12.10 19.07 -3.80
CA ARG A 122 12.63 17.77 -3.30
C ARG A 122 12.84 17.81 -1.80
N ASP A 123 13.39 18.90 -1.27
CA ASP A 123 13.63 19.08 0.16
C ASP A 123 12.31 19.14 0.92
N TRP A 124 11.34 19.89 0.39
CA TRP A 124 9.98 19.96 0.94
C TRP A 124 9.30 18.57 0.97
N LEU A 125 9.42 17.79 -0.11
CA LEU A 125 8.85 16.42 -0.16
C LEU A 125 9.41 15.54 0.96
N GLY A 126 10.74 15.57 1.19
CA GLY A 126 11.38 14.77 2.23
C GLY A 126 11.02 15.19 3.66
N GLN A 127 10.67 16.47 3.87
CA GLN A 127 10.28 17.01 5.18
C GLN A 127 8.79 16.78 5.48
N GLU A 128 7.93 17.10 4.51
CA GLU A 128 6.48 17.04 4.69
C GLU A 128 5.89 15.64 4.51
N ASN A 129 6.56 14.78 3.72
CA ASN A 129 6.16 13.38 3.53
C ASN A 129 4.65 13.20 3.27
N PRO A 130 4.05 14.01 2.36
CA PRO A 130 2.61 14.17 2.29
C PRO A 130 1.87 12.89 1.88
N LEU A 131 2.50 12.00 1.10
CA LEU A 131 1.90 10.74 0.66
C LEU A 131 2.19 9.61 1.65
N SER A 132 3.41 9.54 2.19
CA SER A 132 3.80 8.48 3.14
C SER A 132 3.15 8.63 4.53
N ARG A 133 2.53 9.79 4.81
CA ARG A 133 1.70 10.04 6.00
C ARG A 133 0.21 9.67 5.82
N LEU A 134 -0.27 9.46 4.58
CA LEU A 134 -1.67 9.07 4.36
C LEU A 134 -1.93 7.65 4.89
N VAL A 135 -2.88 7.50 5.79
CA VAL A 135 -3.21 6.22 6.43
C VAL A 135 -3.50 5.14 5.39
N GLY A 136 -4.32 5.46 4.37
CA GLY A 136 -4.62 4.53 3.29
C GLY A 136 -3.38 4.03 2.54
N LEU A 137 -2.43 4.92 2.21
CA LEU A 137 -1.18 4.53 1.54
C LEU A 137 -0.25 3.73 2.46
N ARG A 138 -0.16 4.12 3.74
CA ARG A 138 0.62 3.38 4.75
C ARG A 138 0.12 1.95 4.88
N GLU A 139 -1.19 1.75 4.93
CA GLU A 139 -1.81 0.43 5.01
C GLU A 139 -1.62 -0.38 3.72
N VAL A 140 -1.80 0.25 2.55
CA VAL A 140 -1.62 -0.41 1.25
C VAL A 140 -0.18 -0.88 1.06
N LEU A 141 0.79 -0.01 1.31
CA LEU A 141 2.21 -0.26 1.07
C LEU A 141 2.89 -0.94 2.28
N GLY A 142 2.25 -0.95 3.45
CA GLY A 142 2.80 -1.52 4.69
C GLY A 142 4.01 -0.74 5.20
N LEU A 143 3.99 0.59 5.09
CA LEU A 143 5.13 1.44 5.44
C LEU A 143 5.56 1.25 6.91
N ASP A 144 4.59 1.05 7.81
CA ASP A 144 4.86 0.74 9.23
C ASP A 144 5.63 -0.58 9.44
N ARG A 145 5.47 -1.56 8.55
CA ARG A 145 6.21 -2.82 8.62
C ARG A 145 7.64 -2.66 8.10
N LEU A 146 7.82 -1.86 7.04
CA LEU A 146 9.14 -1.56 6.49
C LEU A 146 10.02 -0.80 7.49
N ALA A 147 9.45 0.15 8.23
CA ALA A 147 10.16 0.89 9.27
C ALA A 147 10.64 0.02 10.45
N ARG A 148 10.12 -1.22 10.58
CA ARG A 148 10.50 -2.17 11.63
C ARG A 148 11.50 -3.23 11.16
N LEU A 149 11.82 -3.28 9.87
CA LEU A 149 12.89 -4.17 9.40
C LEU A 149 14.22 -3.62 9.93
N PRO A 150 15.08 -4.45 10.54
CA PRO A 150 16.38 -4.00 10.99
C PRO A 150 17.15 -3.43 9.80
N GLU A 151 17.83 -2.29 9.99
CA GLU A 151 18.85 -1.85 9.04
C GLU A 151 19.81 -3.03 8.82
N ALA A 152 20.05 -3.38 7.55
CA ALA A 152 21.01 -4.41 7.22
C ALA A 152 22.30 -4.15 8.00
N PRO A 153 22.94 -5.18 8.60
CA PRO A 153 24.08 -4.96 9.48
C PRO A 153 25.11 -4.13 8.73
N GLU A 154 25.39 -2.94 9.29
CA GLU A 154 26.52 -2.10 8.91
C GLU A 154 27.72 -3.01 8.77
N LYS A 155 28.34 -3.02 7.57
CA LYS A 155 29.41 -3.96 7.25
C LYS A 155 30.44 -3.92 8.37
N ALA A 156 30.49 -5.00 9.15
CA ALA A 156 31.48 -5.19 10.18
C ALA A 156 32.85 -4.93 9.55
N GLY A 157 33.56 -3.94 10.10
CA GLY A 157 34.89 -3.56 9.64
C GLY A 157 35.78 -4.79 9.53
N GLY A 158 36.23 -5.07 8.32
CA GLY A 158 37.36 -5.96 8.07
C GLY A 158 38.61 -5.10 8.04
N GLY A 159 39.45 -5.27 9.06
CA GLY A 159 40.77 -4.64 9.18
C GLY A 159 41.84 -5.24 8.29
#